data_AF-A0AAN0JLD6-F1
#
_entry.id   AF-A0AAN0JLD6-F1
#
_cell.length_a   1.000
_cell.length_b   1.000
_cell.length_c   1.000
_cell.angle_alpha   90.00
_cell.angle_beta   90.00
_cell.angle_gamma   90.00
#
_symmetry.space_group_name_H-M   'P 1'
#
loop_
_entity.id
_entity.type
_entity.pdbx_description
1 polymer ?
#
loop_
_entity_poly.entity_id
_entity_poly.type
_entity_poly.pdbx_seq_one_letter_code
_entity_poly.pdbx_strand_id
1 'polypeptide(L)'
;MITWCLNHARLHTCLIMAAVVSKSVSSAEHSEAKARPQVPSFVLGERFESYDELEAKLKQYEKATYTQWWKRDCRTVDAAKRRVNRQLSDKIRYYEVVFKCINGGRKFKSKGEGIRSTMTFRQNCPAELSLIASEDGNGLVVKKFLDEHNHPVNKQLFRQLPKQLGSPPSLIEEHNVEIKPELIHEGVLDENVDVHLVRPFFTTDAWLCVTNVVQEKQKTHVYYCNCCHQDLENFPSIGCDHCLLWTHLKCCGLKDRPKTRYWFCRKCHTNPTL
;
A
#
# COMPACT_ATOMS: atom_id res chain seq x y z
N MET A 1 1.48 25.84 14.11
CA MET A 1 2.92 25.55 14.35
C MET A 1 3.22 24.07 14.59
N ILE A 2 2.29 23.23 15.08
CA ILE A 2 2.54 21.78 15.32
C ILE A 2 2.30 20.90 14.08
N THR A 3 1.49 21.36 13.12
CA THR A 3 1.15 20.62 11.90
C THR A 3 2.23 20.59 10.81
N TRP A 4 3.21 21.51 10.85
CA TRP A 4 4.29 21.57 9.86
C TRP A 4 5.52 20.72 10.24
N CYS A 5 5.87 20.60 11.53
CA CYS A 5 6.94 19.70 11.97
C CYS A 5 6.63 18.21 11.71
N LEU A 6 5.35 17.81 11.83
CA LEU A 6 4.91 16.46 11.48
C LEU A 6 4.94 16.19 9.97
N ASN A 7 4.69 17.21 9.14
CA ASN A 7 4.85 17.10 7.69
C ASN A 7 6.33 17.05 7.28
N HIS A 8 7.21 17.78 7.95
CA HIS A 8 8.65 17.74 7.67
C HIS A 8 9.23 16.35 7.99
N ALA A 9 8.95 15.77 9.17
CA ALA A 9 9.41 14.42 9.51
C ALA A 9 8.84 13.33 8.57
N ARG A 10 7.59 13.50 8.09
CA ARG A 10 7.00 12.63 7.06
C ARG A 10 7.63 12.82 5.68
N LEU A 11 7.98 14.04 5.30
CA LEU A 11 8.71 14.33 4.06
C LEU A 11 10.11 13.73 4.11
N HIS A 12 10.83 13.88 5.23
CA HIS A 12 12.16 13.30 5.43
C HIS A 12 12.14 11.78 5.36
N THR A 13 11.22 11.12 6.07
CA THR A 13 11.08 9.66 5.99
C THR A 13 10.69 9.18 4.59
N CYS A 14 9.82 9.89 3.87
CA CYS A 14 9.50 9.59 2.47
C CYS A 14 10.69 9.80 1.52
N LEU A 15 11.47 10.88 1.71
CA LEU A 15 12.65 11.19 0.91
C LEU A 15 13.78 10.18 1.12
N ILE A 16 14.02 9.75 2.37
CA ILE A 16 15.02 8.71 2.69
C ILE A 16 14.59 7.37 2.08
N MET A 17 13.32 7.00 2.22
CA MET A 17 12.78 5.77 1.62
C MET A 17 12.88 5.81 0.09
N ALA A 18 12.56 6.94 -0.54
CA ALA A 18 12.69 7.11 -1.99
C ALA A 18 14.15 7.17 -2.48
N ALA A 19 15.07 7.69 -1.65
CA ALA A 19 16.49 7.79 -1.99
C ALA A 19 17.24 6.45 -1.92
N VAL A 20 16.77 5.53 -1.07
CA VAL A 20 17.45 4.26 -0.78
C VAL A 20 16.74 3.07 -1.43
N VAL A 21 15.47 3.21 -1.81
CA VAL A 21 14.67 2.16 -2.47
C VAL A 21 14.47 2.52 -3.94
N SER A 22 15.41 2.09 -4.79
CA SER A 22 15.46 2.51 -6.20
C SER A 22 15.53 1.37 -7.22
N LYS A 23 15.05 0.17 -6.88
CA LYS A 23 14.92 -0.89 -7.89
C LYS A 23 13.55 -0.83 -8.55
N SER A 24 13.54 -0.24 -9.75
CA SER A 24 12.53 -0.57 -10.75
C SER A 24 12.52 -2.08 -10.94
N VAL A 25 11.36 -2.69 -10.72
CA VAL A 25 11.17 -4.13 -10.88
C VAL A 25 11.29 -4.44 -12.37
N SER A 26 12.49 -4.80 -12.85
CA SER A 26 12.63 -5.48 -14.13
C SER A 26 12.01 -6.86 -13.96
N SER A 27 10.99 -7.15 -14.77
CA SER A 27 10.29 -8.44 -14.76
C SER A 27 11.25 -9.54 -15.17
N ALA A 28 11.83 -10.23 -14.18
CA ALA A 28 12.46 -11.52 -14.37
C ALA A 28 11.36 -12.58 -14.26
N GLU A 29 10.81 -12.96 -15.40
CA GLU A 29 10.00 -14.18 -15.51
C GLU A 29 10.93 -15.38 -15.34
N HIS A 30 10.79 -16.09 -14.22
CA HIS A 30 11.34 -17.43 -14.09
C HIS A 30 10.21 -18.43 -14.27
N SER A 31 10.33 -19.18 -15.36
CA SER A 31 9.45 -20.26 -15.76
C SER A 31 9.67 -21.47 -14.85
N GLU A 32 8.84 -21.62 -13.83
CA GLU A 32 8.67 -22.89 -13.14
C GLU A 32 7.29 -23.45 -13.50
N ALA A 33 7.31 -24.51 -14.32
CA ALA A 33 6.16 -25.32 -14.67
C ALA A 33 5.69 -26.12 -13.43
N LYS A 34 5.03 -25.44 -12.50
CA LYS A 34 4.32 -26.07 -11.39
C LYS A 34 2.86 -26.26 -11.81
N ALA A 35 2.38 -27.50 -11.72
CA ALA A 35 1.04 -27.93 -12.11
C ALA A 35 -0.03 -26.85 -11.81
N ARG A 36 -0.81 -26.49 -12.84
CA ARG A 36 -1.82 -25.43 -12.77
C ARG A 36 -2.70 -25.65 -11.54
N PRO A 37 -2.67 -24.75 -10.53
CA PRO A 37 -3.56 -24.87 -9.39
C PRO A 37 -4.99 -24.82 -9.92
N GLN A 38 -5.77 -25.86 -9.62
CA GLN A 38 -7.20 -25.86 -9.87
C GLN A 38 -7.76 -24.61 -9.15
N VAL A 39 -8.30 -23.65 -9.90
CA VAL A 39 -8.86 -22.44 -9.31
C VAL A 39 -10.06 -22.89 -8.46
N PRO A 40 -10.06 -22.63 -7.13
CA PRO A 40 -11.22 -22.96 -6.31
C PRO A 40 -12.44 -22.26 -6.91
N SER A 41 -13.57 -22.95 -7.02
CA SER A 41 -14.85 -22.35 -7.40
C SER A 41 -15.90 -22.80 -6.40
N PHE A 42 -16.96 -22.00 -6.26
CA PHE A 42 -18.13 -22.35 -5.44
C PHE A 42 -19.18 -23.03 -6.31
N VAL A 43 -19.80 -24.10 -5.79
CA VAL A 43 -20.90 -24.80 -6.46
C VAL A 43 -22.18 -24.59 -5.67
N LEU A 44 -23.31 -24.44 -6.35
CA LEU A 44 -24.61 -24.37 -5.69
C LEU A 44 -24.88 -25.66 -4.90
N GLY A 45 -25.30 -25.53 -3.64
CA GLY A 45 -25.51 -26.67 -2.75
C GLY A 45 -24.25 -27.19 -2.06
N GLU A 46 -23.07 -26.62 -2.33
CA GLU A 46 -21.85 -27.00 -1.63
C GLU A 46 -21.97 -26.72 -0.13
N ARG A 47 -21.55 -27.68 0.70
CA ARG A 47 -21.69 -27.66 2.15
C ARG A 47 -20.34 -27.41 2.83
N PHE A 48 -20.37 -26.57 3.85
CA PHE A 48 -19.26 -26.29 4.76
C PHE A 48 -19.69 -26.63 6.19
N GLU A 49 -18.81 -27.29 6.94
CA GLU A 49 -19.10 -27.65 8.33
C GLU A 49 -18.93 -26.46 9.26
N SER A 50 -18.05 -25.53 8.90
CA SER A 50 -17.71 -24.35 9.71
C SER A 50 -17.61 -23.07 8.89
N TYR A 51 -17.70 -21.94 9.59
CA TYR A 51 -17.42 -20.64 8.96
C TYR A 51 -15.95 -20.49 8.58
N ASP A 52 -15.04 -21.11 9.32
CA ASP A 52 -13.59 -20.99 9.10
C ASP A 52 -13.16 -21.70 7.80
N GLU A 53 -13.76 -22.86 7.51
CA GLU A 53 -13.58 -23.59 6.25
C GLU A 53 -14.01 -22.74 5.04
N LEU A 54 -15.19 -22.12 5.14
CA LEU A 54 -15.71 -21.18 4.15
C LEU A 54 -14.76 -19.99 3.96
N GLU A 55 -14.28 -19.39 5.06
CA GLU A 55 -13.38 -18.24 5.01
C GLU A 55 -12.03 -18.59 4.39
N ALA A 56 -11.48 -19.78 4.71
CA ALA A 56 -10.27 -20.29 4.10
C ALA A 56 -10.44 -20.49 2.59
N LYS A 57 -11.53 -21.11 2.15
CA LYS A 57 -11.83 -21.31 0.72
C LYS A 57 -12.04 -19.97 0.00
N LEU A 58 -12.77 -19.03 0.61
CA LEU A 58 -12.99 -17.69 0.07
C LEU A 58 -11.67 -16.92 -0.07
N LYS A 59 -10.75 -17.05 0.89
CA LYS A 59 -9.42 -16.41 0.82
C LYS A 59 -8.55 -17.00 -0.28
N GLN A 60 -8.64 -18.30 -0.55
CA GLN A 60 -7.97 -18.94 -1.68
C GLN A 60 -8.59 -18.47 -3.01
N TYR A 61 -9.92 -18.37 -3.06
CA TYR A 61 -10.67 -17.85 -4.20
C TYR A 61 -10.25 -16.42 -4.56
N GLU A 62 -10.25 -15.51 -3.57
CA GLU A 62 -9.82 -14.10 -3.72
C GLU A 62 -8.44 -13.99 -4.38
N LYS A 63 -7.49 -14.82 -3.94
CA LYS A 63 -6.12 -14.83 -4.47
C LYS A 63 -6.03 -15.39 -5.88
N ALA A 64 -6.83 -16.40 -6.20
CA ALA A 64 -6.82 -17.05 -7.51
C ALA A 64 -7.48 -16.20 -8.59
N THR A 65 -8.59 -15.51 -8.26
CA THR A 65 -9.36 -14.68 -9.20
C THR A 65 -8.99 -13.20 -9.16
N TYR A 66 -8.11 -12.79 -8.23
CA TYR A 66 -7.74 -11.39 -7.99
C TYR A 66 -8.95 -10.50 -7.64
N THR A 67 -9.95 -11.09 -6.98
CA THR A 67 -11.16 -10.41 -6.52
C THR A 67 -11.09 -10.21 -5.01
N GLN A 68 -11.75 -9.17 -4.50
CA GLN A 68 -11.93 -9.01 -3.06
C GLN A 68 -13.41 -9.02 -2.70
N TRP A 69 -13.75 -9.88 -1.75
CA TRP A 69 -15.09 -10.07 -1.24
C TRP A 69 -15.18 -9.50 0.17
N TRP A 70 -16.34 -8.92 0.48
CA TRP A 70 -16.64 -8.41 1.82
C TRP A 70 -18.04 -8.87 2.26
N LYS A 71 -18.20 -9.04 3.57
CA LYS A 71 -19.46 -9.43 4.19
C LYS A 71 -20.43 -8.27 4.14
N ARG A 72 -21.46 -8.38 3.30
CA ARG A 72 -22.48 -7.34 3.09
C ARG A 72 -23.52 -7.38 4.19
N ASP A 73 -24.15 -8.54 4.37
CA ASP A 73 -25.16 -8.78 5.41
C ASP A 73 -24.91 -10.15 6.01
N CYS A 74 -25.26 -10.29 7.29
CA CYS A 74 -25.30 -11.57 7.96
C CYS A 74 -26.47 -11.60 8.93
N ARG A 75 -26.99 -12.80 9.13
CA ARG A 75 -27.96 -13.13 10.17
C ARG A 75 -27.34 -14.20 11.05
N THR A 76 -27.15 -13.90 12.33
CA THR A 76 -26.63 -14.87 13.29
C THR A 76 -27.66 -15.93 13.61
N VAL A 77 -27.22 -17.09 14.09
CA VAL A 77 -28.11 -18.17 14.54
C VAL A 77 -29.03 -17.69 15.67
N ASP A 78 -28.54 -16.90 16.62
CA ASP A 78 -29.35 -16.35 17.70
C ASP A 78 -30.50 -15.47 17.20
N ALA A 79 -30.23 -14.65 16.18
CA ALA A 79 -31.25 -13.83 15.53
C ALA A 79 -32.22 -14.65 14.67
N ALA A 80 -31.80 -15.84 14.23
CA ALA A 80 -32.63 -16.76 13.46
C ALA A 80 -33.57 -17.60 14.36
N LYS A 81 -33.08 -18.09 15.50
CA LYS A 81 -33.85 -18.88 16.49
C LYS A 81 -35.14 -18.20 16.93
N ARG A 82 -35.14 -16.85 17.00
CA ARG A 82 -36.34 -16.06 17.35
C ARG A 82 -37.46 -16.08 16.29
N ARG A 83 -37.21 -16.58 15.08
CA ARG A 83 -38.18 -16.57 13.97
C ARG A 83 -38.34 -17.91 13.26
N VAL A 84 -37.44 -18.86 13.46
CA VAL A 84 -37.43 -20.15 12.75
C VAL A 84 -37.64 -21.26 13.77
N ASN A 85 -38.62 -22.13 13.52
CA ASN A 85 -38.99 -23.22 14.42
C ASN A 85 -38.20 -24.52 14.17
N ARG A 86 -36.91 -24.42 13.81
CA ARG A 86 -36.04 -25.58 13.57
C ARG A 86 -34.79 -25.54 14.44
N GLN A 87 -34.28 -26.71 14.81
CA GLN A 87 -33.05 -26.83 15.60
C GLN A 87 -31.86 -26.31 14.78
N LEU A 88 -31.12 -25.34 15.34
CA LEU A 88 -29.88 -24.83 14.77
C LEU A 88 -28.76 -25.09 15.76
N SER A 89 -27.64 -25.62 15.27
CA SER A 89 -26.47 -25.88 16.09
C SER A 89 -25.80 -24.56 16.48
N ASP A 90 -25.35 -24.47 17.73
CA ASP A 90 -24.55 -23.33 18.21
C ASP A 90 -23.14 -23.31 17.60
N LYS A 91 -22.74 -24.40 16.93
CA LYS A 91 -21.45 -24.51 16.23
C LYS A 91 -21.38 -23.62 14.98
N ILE A 92 -22.51 -23.35 14.33
CA ILE A 92 -22.56 -22.48 13.16
C ILE A 92 -22.82 -21.03 13.59
N ARG A 93 -21.90 -20.12 13.25
CA ARG A 93 -21.99 -18.71 13.67
C ARG A 93 -23.14 -17.93 13.00
N TYR A 94 -23.49 -18.31 11.77
CA TYR A 94 -24.44 -17.59 10.94
C TYR A 94 -25.53 -18.51 10.42
N TYR A 95 -26.78 -18.03 10.43
CA TYR A 95 -27.90 -18.64 9.72
C TYR A 95 -27.88 -18.26 8.23
N GLU A 96 -27.52 -17.02 7.92
CA GLU A 96 -27.37 -16.54 6.55
C GLU A 96 -26.20 -15.56 6.49
N VAL A 97 -25.37 -15.66 5.45
CA VAL A 97 -24.28 -14.73 5.21
C VAL A 97 -24.19 -14.43 3.72
N VAL A 98 -24.10 -13.14 3.40
CA VAL A 98 -23.99 -12.67 2.02
C VAL A 98 -22.70 -11.90 1.83
N PHE A 99 -21.87 -12.38 0.92
CA PHE A 99 -20.68 -11.73 0.43
C PHE A 99 -20.96 -11.03 -0.91
N LYS A 100 -20.35 -9.85 -1.07
CA LYS A 100 -20.37 -9.07 -2.30
C LYS A 100 -18.95 -8.69 -2.67
N CYS A 101 -18.71 -8.41 -3.95
CA CYS A 101 -17.47 -7.78 -4.36
C CYS A 101 -17.31 -6.39 -3.71
N ILE A 102 -16.07 -5.97 -3.45
CA ILE A 102 -15.74 -4.64 -2.89
C ILE A 102 -16.29 -3.49 -3.75
N ASN A 103 -16.37 -3.68 -5.07
CA ASN A 103 -16.93 -2.72 -6.03
C ASN A 103 -18.47 -2.84 -6.13
N GLY A 104 -19.09 -3.76 -5.41
CA GLY A 104 -20.54 -4.00 -5.40
C GLY A 104 -21.20 -3.72 -4.04
N GLY A 105 -22.40 -4.29 -3.87
CA GLY A 105 -23.16 -4.22 -2.63
C GLY A 105 -24.16 -3.07 -2.55
N ARG A 106 -24.59 -2.74 -1.31
CA ARG A 106 -25.69 -1.81 -1.07
C ARG A 106 -25.28 -0.37 -1.39
N LYS A 107 -26.11 0.38 -2.13
CA LYS A 107 -25.98 1.85 -2.18
C LYS A 107 -26.48 2.44 -0.86
N PHE A 108 -25.61 3.10 -0.13
CA PHE A 108 -26.03 3.92 1.00
C PHE A 108 -26.47 5.28 0.45
N LYS A 109 -27.70 5.71 0.79
CA LYS A 109 -28.16 7.05 0.45
C LYS A 109 -27.35 8.05 1.29
N SER A 110 -26.73 9.04 0.64
CA SER A 110 -26.09 10.14 1.36
C SER A 110 -27.15 10.97 2.07
N LYS A 111 -26.87 11.37 3.31
CA LYS A 111 -27.72 12.30 4.08
C LYS A 111 -27.29 13.77 3.91
N GLY A 112 -26.20 14.04 3.18
CA GLY A 112 -25.66 15.38 2.99
C GLY A 112 -25.95 15.95 1.60
N GLU A 113 -25.75 17.26 1.46
CA GLU A 113 -26.09 18.08 0.26
C GLU A 113 -25.15 17.87 -0.95
N GLY A 114 -24.11 17.02 -0.83
CA GLY A 114 -23.25 16.67 -1.97
C GLY A 114 -22.22 17.74 -2.36
N ILE A 115 -21.98 18.75 -1.51
CA ILE A 115 -21.03 19.86 -1.77
C ILE A 115 -19.60 19.34 -2.07
N ARG A 116 -19.21 18.21 -1.50
CA ARG A 116 -17.91 17.57 -1.76
C ARG A 116 -18.09 16.41 -2.74
N SER A 117 -17.37 16.45 -3.86
CA SER A 117 -17.25 15.31 -4.77
C SER A 117 -16.41 14.22 -4.11
N THR A 118 -17.06 13.17 -3.61
CA THR A 118 -16.40 11.99 -3.06
C THR A 118 -16.49 10.86 -4.07
N MET A 119 -15.35 10.36 -4.55
CA MET A 119 -15.30 9.18 -5.40
C MET A 119 -15.49 7.92 -4.56
N THR A 120 -16.58 7.18 -4.81
CA THR A 120 -16.77 5.85 -4.21
C THR A 120 -16.27 4.78 -5.17
N PHE A 121 -15.52 3.80 -4.68
CA PHE A 121 -15.10 2.61 -5.45
C PHE A 121 -16.27 1.73 -5.94
N ARG A 122 -17.51 2.00 -5.52
CA ARG A 122 -18.66 1.14 -5.82
C ARG A 122 -19.18 1.39 -7.23
N GLN A 123 -18.93 0.42 -8.11
CA GLN A 123 -19.38 0.38 -9.50
C GLN A 123 -20.63 -0.50 -9.70
N ASN A 124 -21.32 -0.87 -8.61
CA ASN A 124 -22.51 -1.74 -8.62
C ASN A 124 -22.24 -3.12 -9.24
N CYS A 125 -21.10 -3.71 -8.87
CA CYS A 125 -20.76 -5.07 -9.30
C CYS A 125 -21.85 -6.09 -8.89
N PRO A 126 -22.36 -6.92 -9.82
CA PRO A 126 -23.44 -7.87 -9.53
C PRO A 126 -22.97 -9.09 -8.73
N ALA A 127 -21.67 -9.41 -8.79
CA ALA A 127 -21.03 -10.50 -8.07
C ALA A 127 -21.54 -10.69 -6.62
N GLU A 128 -22.02 -11.90 -6.32
CA GLU A 128 -22.69 -12.27 -5.08
C GLU A 128 -22.41 -13.72 -4.71
N LEU A 129 -22.03 -13.95 -3.46
CA LEU A 129 -21.95 -15.28 -2.85
C LEU A 129 -22.79 -15.27 -1.59
N SER A 130 -23.84 -16.09 -1.55
CA SER A 130 -24.77 -16.18 -0.42
C SER A 130 -24.84 -17.61 0.08
N LEU A 131 -24.66 -17.76 1.39
CA LEU A 131 -24.75 -19.04 2.09
C LEU A 131 -25.83 -18.99 3.15
N ILE A 132 -26.50 -20.12 3.36
CA ILE A 132 -27.55 -20.32 4.36
C ILE A 132 -27.24 -21.56 5.20
N ALA A 133 -27.74 -21.61 6.43
CA ALA A 133 -27.64 -22.80 7.25
C ALA A 133 -28.32 -24.00 6.57
N SER A 134 -27.61 -25.13 6.57
CA SER A 134 -28.10 -26.42 6.08
C SER A 134 -29.45 -26.79 6.71
N GLU A 135 -30.19 -27.69 6.06
CA GLU A 135 -31.45 -28.22 6.58
C GLU A 135 -31.25 -28.87 7.96
N ASP A 136 -30.16 -29.61 8.14
CA ASP A 136 -29.77 -30.23 9.41
C ASP A 136 -29.33 -29.22 10.48
N GLY A 137 -29.16 -27.94 10.14
CA GLY A 137 -28.71 -26.90 11.08
C GLY A 137 -27.25 -27.04 11.55
N ASN A 138 -26.46 -27.93 10.95
CA ASN A 138 -25.09 -28.25 11.36
C ASN A 138 -23.98 -27.69 10.46
N GLY A 139 -24.32 -26.94 9.41
CA GLY A 139 -23.35 -26.39 8.46
C GLY A 139 -23.92 -25.24 7.64
N LEU A 140 -23.12 -24.68 6.73
CA LEU A 140 -23.51 -23.67 5.76
C LEU A 140 -23.57 -24.29 4.35
N VAL A 141 -24.55 -23.88 3.55
CA VAL A 141 -24.76 -24.35 2.19
C VAL A 141 -24.80 -23.16 1.24
N VAL A 142 -24.13 -23.26 0.09
CA VAL A 142 -24.15 -22.23 -0.95
C VAL A 142 -25.53 -22.16 -1.59
N LYS A 143 -26.24 -21.06 -1.34
CA LYS A 143 -27.58 -20.79 -1.90
C LYS A 143 -27.50 -20.10 -3.25
N LYS A 144 -26.56 -19.17 -3.40
CA LYS A 144 -26.39 -18.36 -4.62
C LYS A 144 -24.92 -18.06 -4.83
N PHE A 145 -24.45 -18.25 -6.04
CA PHE A 145 -23.12 -17.85 -6.47
C PHE A 145 -23.22 -17.22 -7.87
N LEU A 146 -22.80 -15.97 -7.97
CA LEU A 146 -22.69 -15.21 -9.22
C LEU A 146 -21.32 -14.54 -9.21
N ASP A 147 -20.48 -14.88 -10.18
CA ASP A 147 -19.10 -14.39 -10.31
C ASP A 147 -18.91 -13.44 -11.49
N GLU A 148 -19.99 -12.78 -11.90
CA GLU A 148 -19.93 -11.80 -12.97
C GLU A 148 -19.48 -10.44 -12.43
N HIS A 149 -18.39 -9.93 -13.00
CA HIS A 149 -17.81 -8.63 -12.65
C HIS A 149 -17.98 -7.66 -13.82
N ASN A 150 -18.47 -6.45 -13.52
CA ASN A 150 -18.61 -5.36 -14.48
C ASN A 150 -17.40 -4.40 -14.47
N HIS A 151 -16.27 -4.86 -13.92
CA HIS A 151 -15.05 -4.08 -13.73
C HIS A 151 -13.82 -4.97 -13.94
N PRO A 152 -12.66 -4.40 -14.28
CA PRO A 152 -11.44 -5.19 -14.44
C PRO A 152 -11.06 -5.87 -13.12
N VAL A 153 -10.73 -7.16 -13.21
CA VAL A 153 -10.14 -7.97 -12.15
C VAL A 153 -8.76 -8.38 -12.61
N ASN A 154 -7.71 -7.87 -11.95
CA ASN A 154 -6.33 -8.19 -12.29
C ASN A 154 -5.43 -8.11 -11.06
N LYS A 155 -4.25 -8.74 -11.17
CA LYS A 155 -3.28 -8.85 -10.07
C LYS A 155 -2.77 -7.50 -9.56
N GLN A 156 -2.61 -6.51 -10.44
CA GLN A 156 -2.10 -5.19 -10.07
C GLN A 156 -3.12 -4.43 -9.21
N LEU A 157 -4.38 -4.41 -9.64
CA LEU A 157 -5.49 -3.78 -8.92
C LEU A 157 -5.73 -4.48 -7.59
N PHE A 158 -5.67 -5.81 -7.55
CA PHE A 158 -5.84 -6.59 -6.32
C PHE A 158 -4.85 -6.20 -5.22
N ARG A 159 -3.57 -5.98 -5.56
CA ARG A 159 -2.53 -5.53 -4.61
C ARG A 159 -2.82 -4.18 -3.97
N GLN A 160 -3.54 -3.31 -4.68
CA GLN A 160 -3.87 -1.96 -4.23
C GLN A 160 -5.14 -1.92 -3.36
N LEU A 161 -5.84 -3.05 -3.18
CA LEU A 161 -7.08 -3.05 -2.43
C LEU A 161 -6.85 -2.94 -0.91
N PRO A 162 -7.75 -2.28 -0.16
CA PRO A 162 -7.54 -1.99 1.27
C PRO A 162 -7.21 -3.19 2.15
N LYS A 163 -7.77 -4.38 1.85
CA LYS A 163 -7.53 -5.60 2.63
C LYS A 163 -6.11 -6.16 2.41
N GLN A 164 -5.49 -5.86 1.27
CA GLN A 164 -4.09 -6.20 1.01
C GLN A 164 -3.13 -5.19 1.65
N LEU A 165 -3.53 -3.91 1.71
CA LEU A 165 -2.76 -2.84 2.33
C LEU A 165 -2.69 -2.92 3.86
N GLY A 166 -3.61 -3.66 4.50
CA GLY A 166 -3.61 -3.95 5.94
C GLY A 166 -2.73 -5.12 6.35
N SER A 167 -2.05 -5.78 5.40
CA SER A 167 -0.87 -6.60 5.72
C SER A 167 0.14 -5.69 6.43
N PRO A 168 0.82 -6.14 7.50
CA PRO A 168 1.99 -5.41 7.98
C PRO A 168 2.88 -5.11 6.76
N PRO A 169 3.41 -3.88 6.63
CA PRO A 169 4.32 -3.57 5.55
C PRO A 169 5.40 -4.64 5.59
N SER A 170 5.53 -5.41 4.50
CA SER A 170 6.64 -6.33 4.36
C SER A 170 7.90 -5.50 4.59
N LEU A 171 8.71 -5.89 5.58
CA LEU A 171 9.98 -5.22 5.84
C LEU A 171 10.78 -5.20 4.54
N ILE A 172 11.42 -4.07 4.24
CA ILE A 172 12.29 -3.93 3.09
C ILE A 172 13.47 -4.87 3.28
N GLU A 173 13.67 -5.77 2.33
CA GLU A 173 14.74 -6.75 2.35
C GLU A 173 16.01 -6.20 1.67
N GLU A 174 17.15 -6.86 1.89
CA GLU A 174 18.46 -6.45 1.38
C GLU A 174 18.45 -6.20 -0.13
N HIS A 175 17.78 -7.08 -0.87
CA HIS A 175 17.73 -7.00 -2.33
C HIS A 175 16.98 -5.76 -2.84
N ASN A 176 16.18 -5.08 -2.01
CA ASN A 176 15.46 -3.85 -2.36
C ASN A 176 16.26 -2.58 -2.07
N VAL A 177 17.37 -2.68 -1.32
CA VAL A 177 18.23 -1.56 -0.97
C VAL A 177 19.17 -1.25 -2.13
N GLU A 178 19.27 0.03 -2.49
CA GLU A 178 20.32 0.52 -3.38
C GLU A 178 21.63 0.59 -2.61
N ILE A 179 22.64 -0.13 -3.11
CA ILE A 179 23.95 -0.25 -2.48
C ILE A 179 25.02 0.60 -3.17
N LYS A 180 24.71 1.17 -4.33
CA LYS A 180 25.62 2.04 -5.08
C LYS A 180 25.57 3.47 -4.52
N PRO A 181 26.66 3.98 -3.91
CA PRO A 181 26.71 5.33 -3.36
C PRO A 181 26.27 6.41 -4.35
N GLU A 182 26.65 6.27 -5.62
CA GLU A 182 26.36 7.21 -6.71
C GLU A 182 24.89 7.29 -7.10
N LEU A 183 24.08 6.27 -6.79
CA LEU A 183 22.65 6.23 -7.09
C LEU A 183 21.78 6.72 -5.93
N ILE A 184 22.35 6.83 -4.73
CA ILE A 184 21.65 7.37 -3.56
C ILE A 184 21.65 8.89 -3.62
N HIS A 185 20.54 9.51 -3.25
CA HIS A 185 20.43 10.97 -3.20
C HIS A 185 21.39 11.59 -2.17
N GLU A 186 22.07 12.70 -2.51
CA GLU A 186 23.06 13.36 -1.62
C GLU A 186 22.43 13.95 -0.35
N GLY A 187 21.14 14.30 -0.40
CA GLY A 187 20.39 14.81 0.77
C GLY A 187 20.37 13.84 1.96
N VAL A 188 20.72 12.56 1.80
CA VAL A 188 20.89 11.62 2.92
C VAL A 188 22.04 12.01 3.86
N LEU A 189 22.99 12.85 3.40
CA LEU A 189 24.11 13.36 4.19
C LEU A 189 23.79 14.66 4.93
N ASP A 190 22.63 15.26 4.70
CA ASP A 190 22.27 16.54 5.33
C ASP A 190 22.09 16.39 6.84
N GLU A 191 22.62 17.34 7.62
CA GLU A 191 22.57 17.31 9.08
C GLU A 191 21.14 17.31 9.64
N ASN A 192 20.17 17.77 8.85
CA ASN A 192 18.75 17.78 9.23
C ASN A 192 18.03 16.45 8.95
N VAL A 193 18.72 15.46 8.36
CA VAL A 193 18.15 14.16 8.01
C VAL A 193 18.59 13.08 8.99
N ASP A 194 17.64 12.55 9.77
CA ASP A 194 17.87 11.39 10.62
C ASP A 194 17.44 10.09 9.92
N VAL A 195 18.44 9.36 9.42
CA VAL A 195 18.25 8.07 8.74
C VAL A 195 17.69 7.00 9.69
N HIS A 196 17.90 7.10 11.00
CA HIS A 196 17.40 6.09 11.94
C HIS A 196 15.87 6.06 12.05
N LEU A 197 15.17 7.12 11.64
CA LEU A 197 13.71 7.18 11.61
C LEU A 197 13.09 6.11 10.71
N VAL A 198 13.82 5.68 9.67
CA VAL A 198 13.32 4.66 8.74
C VAL A 198 13.71 3.23 9.11
N ARG A 199 14.56 3.02 10.13
CA ARG A 199 14.98 1.70 10.62
C ARG A 199 13.82 0.69 10.79
N PRO A 200 12.65 1.06 11.36
CA PRO A 200 11.55 0.10 11.57
C PRO A 200 10.97 -0.51 10.29
N PHE A 201 11.27 0.05 9.12
CA PHE A 201 10.78 -0.43 7.83
C PHE A 201 11.70 -1.44 7.16
N PHE A 202 12.91 -1.69 7.68
CA PHE A 202 13.92 -2.57 7.08
C PHE A 202 14.11 -3.86 7.88
N THR A 203 14.52 -4.93 7.21
CA THR A 203 15.12 -6.08 7.89
C THR A 203 16.50 -5.71 8.45
N THR A 204 17.02 -6.51 9.38
CA THR A 204 18.35 -6.27 9.98
C THR A 204 19.46 -6.21 8.91
N ASP A 205 19.43 -7.13 7.94
CA ASP A 205 20.44 -7.23 6.88
C ASP A 205 20.30 -6.05 5.89
N ALA A 206 19.06 -5.66 5.56
CA ALA A 206 18.80 -4.50 4.73
C ALA A 206 19.28 -3.21 5.41
N TRP A 207 19.02 -3.07 6.71
CA TRP A 207 19.47 -1.92 7.49
C TRP A 207 21.01 -1.83 7.53
N LEU A 208 21.71 -2.96 7.65
CA LEU A 208 23.16 -3.01 7.59
C LEU A 208 23.68 -2.45 6.27
N CYS A 209 23.04 -2.80 5.15
CA CYS A 209 23.36 -2.24 3.83
C CYS A 209 23.16 -0.73 3.80
N VAL A 210 22.03 -0.22 4.29
CA VAL A 210 21.80 1.23 4.39
C VAL A 210 22.90 1.91 5.19
N THR A 211 23.24 1.40 6.38
CA THR A 211 24.28 2.01 7.23
C THR A 211 25.65 1.99 6.57
N ASN A 212 26.01 0.90 5.90
CA ASN A 212 27.30 0.79 5.22
C ASN A 212 27.41 1.81 4.09
N VAL A 213 26.37 1.95 3.25
CA VAL A 213 26.42 2.86 2.11
C VAL A 213 26.42 4.32 2.57
N VAL A 214 25.65 4.66 3.60
CA VAL A 214 25.67 6.01 4.20
C VAL A 214 27.05 6.32 4.77
N GLN A 215 27.69 5.39 5.48
CA GLN A 215 29.04 5.56 6.00
C GLN A 215 30.09 5.72 4.89
N GLU A 216 29.99 4.93 3.82
CA GLU A 216 30.89 5.09 2.67
C GLU A 216 30.73 6.47 2.02
N LYS A 217 29.50 6.96 1.84
CA LYS A 217 29.25 8.33 1.33
C LYS A 217 29.81 9.41 2.25
N GLN A 218 29.75 9.22 3.57
CA GLN A 218 30.33 10.13 4.55
C GLN A 218 31.87 10.15 4.49
N LYS A 219 32.54 9.05 4.12
CA LYS A 219 34.01 9.04 3.96
C LYS A 219 34.46 9.77 2.70
N THR A 220 33.71 9.63 1.61
CA THR A 220 34.02 10.27 0.32
C THR A 220 33.59 11.73 0.23
N HIS A 221 33.06 12.31 1.31
CA HIS A 221 32.38 13.62 1.46
C HIS A 221 32.82 14.72 0.49
N VAL A 222 32.30 14.67 -0.74
CA VAL A 222 32.42 15.75 -1.72
C VAL A 222 31.00 16.07 -2.16
N TYR A 223 30.51 17.24 -1.77
CA TYR A 223 29.25 17.74 -2.29
C TYR A 223 29.44 18.25 -3.71
N TYR A 224 28.52 17.87 -4.59
CA TYR A 224 28.51 18.35 -5.97
C TYR A 224 27.35 19.31 -6.18
N CYS A 225 27.57 20.30 -7.03
CA CYS A 225 26.52 21.22 -7.43
C CYS A 225 25.45 20.48 -8.25
N ASN A 226 24.20 20.46 -7.79
CA ASN A 226 23.07 19.87 -8.53
C ASN A 226 22.76 20.56 -9.89
N CYS A 227 23.43 21.66 -10.21
CA CYS A 227 23.29 22.33 -11.51
C CYS A 227 24.43 21.98 -12.49
N CYS A 228 25.70 22.02 -12.05
CA CYS A 228 26.86 21.83 -12.92
C CYS A 228 27.72 20.61 -12.60
N HIS A 229 27.38 19.84 -11.55
CA HIS A 229 28.09 18.64 -11.09
C HIS A 229 29.58 18.85 -10.75
N GLN A 230 29.98 20.09 -10.49
CA GLN A 230 31.32 20.43 -9.98
C GLN A 230 31.31 20.51 -8.46
N ASP A 231 32.49 20.39 -7.86
CA ASP A 231 32.74 20.49 -6.43
C ASP A 231 32.25 21.80 -5.82
N LEU A 232 31.80 21.75 -4.57
CA LEU A 232 31.30 22.93 -3.84
C LEU A 232 32.35 23.61 -2.96
N GLU A 233 33.53 23.01 -2.75
CA GLU A 233 34.52 23.47 -1.75
C GLU A 233 34.95 24.94 -1.94
N ASN A 234 35.11 25.36 -3.20
CA ASN A 234 35.75 26.64 -3.52
C ASN A 234 34.77 27.76 -3.90
N PHE A 235 33.46 27.47 -3.93
CA PHE A 235 32.47 28.40 -4.45
C PHE A 235 31.31 28.61 -3.46
N PRO A 236 30.79 29.85 -3.35
CA PRO A 236 29.72 30.13 -2.41
C PRO A 236 28.46 29.40 -2.89
N SER A 237 27.90 28.57 -2.01
CA SER A 237 26.88 27.58 -2.33
C SER A 237 25.68 27.69 -1.40
N ILE A 238 24.50 27.28 -1.88
CA ILE A 238 23.24 27.33 -1.15
C ILE A 238 22.50 25.99 -1.30
N GLY A 239 21.98 25.49 -0.18
CA GLY A 239 21.13 24.31 -0.10
C GLY A 239 19.66 24.66 -0.33
N CYS A 240 18.94 23.82 -1.05
CA CYS A 240 17.50 23.97 -1.24
C CYS A 240 16.70 23.36 -0.07
N ASP A 241 15.77 24.11 0.51
CA ASP A 241 14.93 23.65 1.63
C ASP A 241 13.91 22.55 1.28
N HIS A 242 13.77 22.20 -0.01
CA HIS A 242 12.84 21.17 -0.46
C HIS A 242 13.54 19.87 -0.86
N CYS A 243 14.51 19.95 -1.78
CA CYS A 243 15.23 18.76 -2.24
C CYS A 243 16.53 18.51 -1.46
N LEU A 244 16.93 19.38 -0.54
CA LEU A 244 18.17 19.28 0.26
C LEU A 244 19.46 19.18 -0.56
N LEU A 245 19.39 19.48 -1.87
CA LEU A 245 20.55 19.51 -2.73
C LEU A 245 21.21 20.89 -2.69
N TRP A 246 22.54 20.85 -2.75
CA TRP A 246 23.37 22.03 -2.77
C TRP A 246 23.69 22.47 -4.20
N THR A 247 23.77 23.79 -4.39
CA THR A 247 24.04 24.41 -5.68
C THR A 247 24.89 25.65 -5.50
N HIS A 248 25.77 25.96 -6.45
CA HIS A 248 26.50 27.23 -6.43
C HIS A 248 25.53 28.40 -6.61
N LEU A 249 25.78 29.52 -5.92
CA LEU A 249 25.01 30.75 -6.08
C LEU A 249 25.02 31.22 -7.55
N LYS A 250 26.19 31.19 -8.19
CA LYS A 250 26.35 31.54 -9.62
C LYS A 250 25.50 30.66 -10.53
N CYS A 251 25.46 29.35 -10.26
CA CYS A 251 24.65 28.39 -11.03
C CYS A 251 23.14 28.61 -10.86
N CYS A 252 22.73 29.26 -9.78
CA CYS A 252 21.36 29.69 -9.53
C CYS A 252 21.08 31.13 -9.98
N GLY A 253 22.05 31.82 -10.59
CA GLY A 253 21.93 33.23 -10.99
C GLY A 253 21.92 34.21 -9.80
N LEU A 254 22.38 33.77 -8.64
CA LEU A 254 22.44 34.57 -7.41
C LEU A 254 23.84 35.16 -7.24
N LYS A 255 23.90 36.43 -6.86
CA LYS A 255 25.15 37.10 -6.50
C LYS A 255 25.49 36.87 -5.02
N ASP A 256 24.48 36.96 -4.17
CA ASP A 256 24.59 36.81 -2.72
C ASP A 256 23.52 35.84 -2.21
N ARG A 257 23.74 35.31 -0.99
CA ARG A 257 22.74 34.48 -0.31
C ARG A 257 21.45 35.28 -0.08
N PRO A 258 20.28 34.76 -0.49
CA PRO A 258 18.99 35.39 -0.22
C PRO A 258 18.79 35.60 1.29
N LYS A 259 18.19 36.73 1.68
CA LYS A 259 17.84 37.02 3.08
C LYS A 259 16.55 36.33 3.54
N THR A 260 15.92 35.57 2.66
CA THR A 260 14.68 34.84 2.96
C THR A 260 14.98 33.67 3.88
N ARG A 261 14.04 33.36 4.78
CA ARG A 261 14.17 32.23 5.72
C ARG A 261 14.26 30.88 5.00
N TYR A 262 13.65 30.78 3.82
CA TYR A 262 13.64 29.59 2.98
C TYR A 262 14.06 29.96 1.57
N TRP A 263 14.71 29.02 0.90
CA TRP A 263 15.10 29.11 -0.49
C TRP A 263 14.89 27.79 -1.22
N PHE A 264 14.33 27.89 -2.44
CA PHE A 264 14.05 26.76 -3.29
C PHE A 264 14.85 26.86 -4.58
N CYS A 265 15.48 25.75 -4.99
CA CYS A 265 16.13 25.70 -6.30
C CYS A 265 15.11 25.83 -7.43
N ARG A 266 15.57 26.19 -8.62
CA ARG A 266 14.69 26.40 -9.78
C ARG A 266 13.78 25.19 -10.06
N LYS A 267 14.27 23.96 -9.88
CA LYS A 267 13.49 22.72 -10.07
C LYS A 267 12.31 22.63 -9.09
N CYS A 268 12.58 22.87 -7.79
CA CYS A 268 11.56 22.80 -6.73
C CYS A 268 10.59 23.98 -6.77
N HIS A 269 11.05 25.16 -7.22
CA HIS A 269 10.20 26.33 -7.38
C HIS A 269 9.16 26.15 -8.50
N THR A 270 9.51 25.44 -9.58
CA THR A 270 8.58 25.17 -10.69
C THR A 270 7.62 24.01 -10.44
N ASN A 271 7.94 23.12 -9.49
CA ASN A 271 7.15 21.92 -9.24
C ASN A 271 7.09 21.61 -7.73
N PRO A 272 6.18 22.24 -6.98
CA PRO A 272 6.07 22.08 -5.52
C PRO A 272 5.50 20.72 -5.08
N THR A 273 5.21 19.80 -6.01
CA THR A 273 4.57 18.50 -5.74
C THR A 273 5.49 17.29 -5.89
N LEU A 274 6.81 17.48 -6.02
CA LEU A 274 7.78 16.39 -5.85
C LEU A 274 8.03 16.12 -4.37
#